data_AF-A0A820LEZ8-F1
#
_entry.id   AF-A0A820LEZ8-F1
#
_cell.length_a   1.000
_cell.length_b   1.000
_cell.length_c   1.000
_cell.angle_alpha   90.00
_cell.angle_beta   90.00
_cell.angle_gamma   90.00
#
_symmetry.space_group_name_H-M   'P 1'
#
loop_
_entity.id
_entity.type
_entity.pdbx_description
1 polymer ?
#
loop_
_entity_poly.entity_id
_entity_poly.type
_entity_poly.pdbx_seq_one_letter_code
_entity_poly.pdbx_strand_id
1 'polypeptide(L)'
;MTTQQQHNPNRFLSANKWPRFCHSWITELIHLCHKQGTLYLNDLYGILPQHEPKKLIEKLEDYWLNGIKRHPNRASLLRATIHTMFGRCRKLFCKVCRIASRIKLFS
;
A
#
# COMPACT_ATOMS: atom_id res chain seq x y z
N MET A 1 3.21 18.42 25.23
CA MET A 1 3.55 17.04 25.66
C MET A 1 2.85 16.08 24.72
N THR A 2 3.54 15.62 23.67
CA THR A 2 3.00 14.64 22.71
C THR A 2 3.21 13.25 23.29
N THR A 3 2.13 12.62 23.74
CA THR A 3 2.12 11.22 24.19
C THR A 3 2.62 10.36 23.03
N GLN A 4 3.80 9.76 23.18
CA GLN A 4 4.26 8.73 22.25
C GLN A 4 3.34 7.53 22.42
N GLN A 5 2.34 7.41 21.53
CA GLN A 5 1.51 6.22 21.44
C GLN A 5 2.44 5.03 21.19
N GLN A 6 2.47 4.11 22.14
CA GLN A 6 3.24 2.88 22.10
C GLN A 6 2.62 1.98 21.01
N HIS A 7 2.96 2.25 19.75
CA HIS A 7 2.34 1.61 18.60
C HIS A 7 2.74 0.13 18.55
N ASN A 8 1.74 -0.74 18.40
CA ASN A 8 1.97 -2.16 18.13
C ASN A 8 2.79 -2.32 16.84
N PRO A 9 4.01 -2.92 16.90
CA PRO A 9 4.86 -3.05 15.74
C PRO A 9 4.16 -3.84 14.63
N ASN A 10 4.25 -3.34 13.40
CA ASN A 10 3.56 -3.96 12.28
C ASN A 10 4.18 -5.33 11.93
N ARG A 11 3.47 -6.40 12.27
CA ARG A 11 3.92 -7.79 12.04
C ARG A 11 4.06 -8.18 10.60
N PHE A 12 3.53 -7.39 9.66
CA PHE A 12 3.83 -7.56 8.24
C PHE A 12 5.34 -7.47 7.98
N LEU A 13 6.07 -6.61 8.70
CA LEU A 13 7.51 -6.43 8.50
C LEU A 13 8.34 -7.62 8.97
N SER A 14 7.95 -8.25 10.09
CA SER A 14 8.62 -9.45 10.62
C SER A 14 8.15 -10.75 9.94
N ALA A 15 6.99 -10.73 9.29
CA ALA A 15 6.42 -11.90 8.62
C ALA A 15 7.25 -12.36 7.40
N ASN A 16 7.38 -13.68 7.25
CA ASN A 16 7.92 -14.31 6.04
C ASN A 16 7.03 -14.04 4.81
N LYS A 17 7.56 -14.28 3.59
CA LYS A 17 6.85 -14.03 2.31
C LYS A 17 5.47 -14.70 2.26
N TRP A 18 5.36 -15.93 2.77
CA TRP A 18 4.12 -16.71 2.68
C TRP A 18 3.01 -16.17 3.62
N PRO A 19 3.28 -15.91 4.91
CA PRO A 19 2.34 -15.18 5.76
C PRO A 19 1.88 -13.82 5.21
N ARG A 20 2.75 -13.06 4.54
CA ARG A 20 2.36 -11.79 3.89
C ARG A 20 1.38 -12.03 2.75
N PHE A 21 1.63 -13.05 1.92
CA PHE A 21 0.78 -13.39 0.78
C PHE A 21 -0.61 -13.91 1.21
N CYS A 22 -0.64 -14.83 2.18
CA CYS A 22 -1.88 -15.40 2.70
C CYS A 22 -2.59 -14.51 3.73
N HIS A 23 -2.08 -13.29 3.98
CA HIS A 23 -2.62 -12.37 4.98
C HIS A 23 -2.71 -12.95 6.40
N SER A 24 -1.94 -14.01 6.71
CA SER A 24 -2.02 -14.69 8.00
C SER A 24 -1.48 -13.85 9.16
N TRP A 25 -0.81 -12.73 8.89
CA TRP A 25 -0.38 -11.76 9.91
C TRP A 25 -1.55 -10.96 10.53
N ILE A 26 -2.74 -10.98 9.90
CA ILE A 26 -3.96 -10.31 10.41
C ILE A 26 -4.70 -11.19 11.44
N THR A 27 -4.46 -12.50 11.44
CA THR A 27 -5.25 -13.46 12.25
C THR A 27 -5.21 -13.16 13.74
N GLU A 28 -4.11 -12.62 14.25
CA GLU A 28 -4.00 -12.20 15.65
C GLU A 28 -4.94 -11.04 15.99
N LEU A 29 -5.10 -10.08 15.09
CA LEU A 29 -6.02 -8.96 15.27
C LEU A 29 -7.48 -9.43 15.24
N ILE A 30 -7.79 -10.40 14.37
CA ILE A 30 -9.10 -11.07 14.32
C ILE A 30 -9.35 -11.84 15.63
N HIS A 31 -8.35 -12.55 16.13
CA HIS A 31 -8.45 -13.31 17.38
C HIS A 31 -8.65 -12.39 18.59
N LEU A 32 -7.92 -11.27 18.66
CA LEU A 32 -8.10 -10.24 19.68
C LEU A 32 -9.52 -9.66 19.65
N CYS A 33 -10.03 -9.34 18.45
CA CYS A 33 -11.40 -8.87 18.28
C CYS A 33 -12.43 -9.88 18.79
N HIS A 34 -12.24 -11.17 18.50
CA HIS A 34 -13.12 -12.23 18.98
C HIS A 34 -13.06 -12.41 20.50
N LYS A 35 -11.88 -12.26 21.11
CA LYS A 35 -11.68 -12.46 22.55
C LYS A 35 -12.17 -11.28 23.39
N GLN A 36 -11.95 -10.06 22.91
CA GLN A 36 -12.25 -8.83 23.65
C GLN A 36 -13.61 -8.20 23.27
N GLY A 37 -14.17 -8.56 22.12
CA GLY A 37 -15.43 -8.02 21.60
C GLY A 37 -15.32 -6.61 21.02
N THR A 38 -14.24 -5.88 21.29
CA THR A 38 -13.98 -4.53 20.77
C THR A 38 -12.48 -4.32 20.62
N LEU A 39 -12.06 -3.70 19.51
CA LEU A 39 -10.67 -3.32 19.26
C LEU A 39 -10.42 -1.88 19.67
N TYR A 40 -9.26 -1.62 20.27
CA TYR A 40 -8.80 -0.28 20.61
C TYR A 40 -7.71 0.20 19.65
N LEU A 41 -7.46 1.52 19.63
CA LEU A 41 -6.43 2.14 18.80
C LEU A 41 -5.03 1.54 19.04
N ASN A 42 -4.74 1.11 20.26
CA ASN A 42 -3.45 0.51 20.62
C ASN A 42 -3.27 -0.91 20.04
N ASP A 43 -4.37 -1.60 19.73
CA ASP A 43 -4.33 -2.94 19.11
C ASP A 43 -3.99 -2.87 17.62
N LEU A 44 -4.22 -1.70 17.00
CA LEU A 44 -3.97 -1.49 15.58
C LEU A 44 -2.46 -1.43 15.30
N TYR A 45 -2.07 -2.14 14.25
CA TYR A 45 -0.70 -2.09 13.75
C TYR A 45 -0.35 -0.69 13.25
N GLY A 46 0.90 -0.28 13.51
CA GLY A 46 1.45 0.94 12.95
C GLY A 46 1.49 0.93 11.41
N ILE A 47 1.55 2.11 10.81
CA ILE A 47 1.68 2.27 9.36
C ILE A 47 2.98 1.63 8.88
N LEU A 48 2.95 0.95 7.74
CA LEU A 48 4.16 0.41 7.13
C LEU A 48 5.10 1.54 6.73
N PRO A 49 6.43 1.43 6.97
CA PRO A 49 7.39 2.47 6.65
C PRO A 49 7.35 2.97 5.20
N GLN A 50 6.94 2.11 4.26
CA GLN A 50 6.81 2.44 2.84
C GLN A 50 5.56 3.25 2.47
N HIS A 51 4.57 3.27 3.37
CA HIS A 51 3.30 3.99 3.24
C HIS A 51 3.24 5.21 4.17
N GLU A 52 4.35 5.57 4.82
CA GLU A 52 4.43 6.83 5.55
C GLU A 52 4.15 8.01 4.59
N PRO A 53 3.27 8.95 4.98
CA PRO A 53 2.86 10.05 4.11
C PRO A 53 4.05 10.83 3.53
N LYS A 54 5.06 11.11 4.38
CA LYS A 54 6.27 11.84 3.97
C LYS A 54 7.00 11.14 2.81
N LYS A 55 7.20 9.83 2.90
CA LYS A 55 7.88 9.05 1.83
C LYS A 55 7.05 8.91 0.57
N LEU A 56 5.72 8.88 0.69
CA LEU A 56 4.84 8.85 -0.47
C LEU A 56 4.85 10.20 -1.21
N ILE A 57 4.87 11.31 -0.48
CA ILE A 57 4.99 12.66 -1.05
C ILE A 57 6.34 12.82 -1.76
N GLU A 58 7.45 12.49 -1.10
CA GLU A 58 8.80 12.56 -1.70
C GLU A 58 8.88 11.73 -3.00
N LYS A 59 8.35 10.50 -2.99
CA LYS A 59 8.29 9.66 -4.21
C LYS A 59 7.42 10.26 -5.31
N LEU A 60 6.29 10.86 -4.94
CA LEU A 60 5.38 11.47 -5.91
C LEU A 60 6.04 12.66 -6.59
N GLU A 61 6.71 13.52 -5.83
CA GLU A 61 7.46 14.66 -6.34
C GLU A 61 8.56 14.20 -7.29
N ASP A 62 9.34 13.18 -6.91
CA ASP A 62 10.36 12.58 -7.77
C ASP A 62 9.77 12.08 -9.09
N TYR A 63 8.66 11.33 -9.05
CA TYR A 63 8.03 10.81 -10.27
C TYR A 63 7.42 11.91 -11.13
N TRP A 64 6.87 12.94 -10.50
CA TRP A 64 6.28 14.09 -11.17
C TRP A 64 7.34 14.90 -11.91
N LEU A 65 8.40 15.33 -11.21
CA LEU A 65 9.50 16.09 -11.78
C LEU A 65 10.22 15.32 -12.89
N ASN A 66 10.45 14.02 -12.69
CA ASN A 66 11.02 13.16 -13.73
C ASN A 66 10.09 13.01 -14.94
N GLY A 67 8.77 12.96 -14.72
CA GLY A 67 7.76 12.92 -15.77
C GLY A 67 7.77 14.18 -16.63
N ILE A 68 7.83 15.36 -16.00
CA ILE A 68 7.93 16.66 -16.69
C ILE A 68 9.24 16.72 -17.49
N LYS A 69 10.38 16.36 -16.89
CA LYS A 69 11.69 16.41 -17.55
C LYS A 69 11.76 15.51 -18.79
N ARG A 70 11.20 14.29 -18.73
CA ARG A 70 11.28 13.31 -19.83
C ARG A 70 10.22 13.52 -20.91
N HIS A 71 9.03 13.98 -20.53
CA HIS A 71 7.89 14.11 -21.42
C HIS A 71 7.14 15.41 -21.14
N PRO A 72 7.72 16.58 -21.43
CA PRO A 72 7.14 17.88 -21.06
C PRO A 72 5.73 18.07 -21.61
N ASN A 73 5.48 17.63 -22.86
CA ASN A 73 4.17 17.76 -23.52
C ASN A 73 3.17 16.64 -23.17
N ARG A 74 3.56 15.67 -22.33
CA ARG A 74 2.72 14.52 -21.93
C ARG A 74 2.84 14.19 -20.44
N ALA A 75 3.21 15.18 -19.62
CA ALA A 75 3.25 15.03 -18.18
C ALA A 75 1.83 14.71 -17.67
N SER A 76 1.72 13.70 -16.81
CA SER A 76 0.43 13.24 -16.29
C SER A 76 0.58 12.92 -14.82
N LEU A 77 -0.13 13.67 -13.98
CA LEU A 77 -0.09 13.49 -12.54
C LEU A 77 -0.60 12.09 -12.18
N LEU A 78 -1.66 11.63 -12.85
CA LEU A 78 -2.17 10.27 -12.71
C LEU A 78 -1.08 9.21 -12.92
N ARG A 79 -0.21 9.39 -13.91
CA ARG A 79 0.90 8.46 -14.17
C ARG A 79 1.91 8.48 -13.01
N ALA A 80 2.23 9.65 -12.46
CA ALA A 80 3.11 9.79 -11.29
C ALA A 80 2.49 9.15 -10.02
N THR A 81 1.19 9.37 -9.80
CA THR A 81 0.44 8.77 -8.67
C THR A 81 0.43 7.25 -8.75
N ILE A 82 0.14 6.68 -9.93
CA ILE A 82 0.16 5.21 -10.13
C ILE A 82 1.56 4.64 -9.84
N HIS A 83 2.62 5.31 -10.28
CA HIS A 83 4.00 4.89 -10.01
C HIS A 83 4.38 5.01 -8.53
N THR A 84 3.82 5.98 -7.81
CA THR A 84 4.05 6.15 -6.37
C THR A 84 3.39 5.04 -5.56
N MET A 85 2.14 4.70 -5.87
CA MET A 85 1.37 3.70 -5.11
C MET A 85 1.74 2.26 -5.45
N PHE A 86 2.01 1.96 -6.73
CA PHE A 86 2.23 0.59 -7.21
C PHE A 86 3.67 0.34 -7.70
N GLY A 87 4.57 1.32 -7.59
CA GLY A 87 5.96 1.21 -8.01
C GLY A 87 6.12 0.89 -9.51
N ARG A 88 7.04 -0.02 -9.82
CA ARG A 88 7.25 -0.55 -11.19
C ARG A 88 6.32 -1.72 -11.55
N CYS A 89 5.43 -2.12 -10.64
CA CYS A 89 4.47 -3.21 -10.89
C CYS A 89 3.36 -2.85 -11.88
N ARG A 90 3.48 -1.72 -12.58
CA ARG A 90 2.63 -1.35 -13.73
C ARG A 90 2.48 -2.50 -14.74
N LYS A 91 3.48 -3.37 -14.94
CA LYS A 91 3.34 -4.55 -15.81
C LYS A 91 2.34 -5.59 -15.29
N LEU A 92 2.24 -5.77 -13.97
CA LEU A 92 1.23 -6.64 -13.35
C LEU A 92 -0.16 -6.00 -13.39
N PHE A 93 -0.27 -4.71 -13.06
CA PHE A 93 -1.55 -3.98 -13.16
C PHE A 93 -2.05 -3.92 -14.61
N CYS A 94 -1.18 -3.65 -15.59
CA CYS A 94 -1.53 -3.71 -17.02
C CYS A 94 -1.88 -5.13 -17.49
N LYS A 95 -1.26 -6.18 -16.95
CA LYS A 95 -1.63 -7.58 -17.24
C LYS A 95 -3.00 -7.92 -16.64
N VAL A 96 -3.24 -7.57 -15.37
CA VAL A 96 -4.52 -7.80 -14.68
C VAL A 96 -5.63 -6.99 -15.35
N CYS A 97 -5.42 -5.72 -15.68
CA CYS A 97 -6.39 -4.93 -16.44
C CYS A 97 -6.62 -5.50 -17.85
N ARG A 98 -5.60 -6.01 -18.55
CA ARG A 98 -5.77 -6.68 -19.86
C ARG A 98 -6.52 -8.01 -19.74
N ILE A 99 -6.32 -8.76 -18.68
CA ILE A 99 -7.07 -9.99 -18.41
C ILE A 99 -8.52 -9.62 -18.06
N ALA A 100 -8.74 -8.65 -17.19
CA ALA A 100 -10.07 -8.16 -16.82
C ALA A 100 -10.84 -7.52 -17.99
N SER A 101 -10.16 -6.92 -18.97
CA SER A 101 -10.80 -6.43 -20.20
C SER A 101 -10.96 -7.50 -21.30
N ARG A 102 -10.29 -8.66 -21.17
CA ARG A 102 -10.52 -9.85 -22.00
C ARG A 102 -11.61 -10.75 -21.44
N ILE A 103 -11.76 -10.77 -20.12
CA ILE A 103 -12.94 -11.29 -19.44
C ILE A 103 -14.00 -10.19 -19.57
N LYS A 104 -14.51 -9.99 -20.80
CA LYS A 104 -15.88 -9.53 -20.95
C LYS A 104 -16.70 -10.51 -20.13
N LEU A 105 -17.13 -10.03 -18.97
CA LEU A 105 -18.35 -10.48 -18.31
C LEU A 105 -19.35 -10.84 -19.41
N PHE A 106 -19.84 -12.07 -19.31
CA PHE A 106 -21.05 -12.54 -19.94
C PHE A 106 -22.04 -11.40 -20.18
N SER A 107 -22.17 -11.03 -21.44
CA SER A 107 -23.37 -10.44 -22.02
C SER A 107 -23.41 -10.78 -23.50
#